data_AF-A0A231R639-F1
#
_entry.id   AF-A0A231R639-F1
#
_cell.length_a   1.000
_cell.length_b   1.000
_cell.length_c   1.000
_cell.angle_alpha   90.00
_cell.angle_beta   90.00
_cell.angle_gamma   90.00
#
_symmetry.space_group_name_H-M   'P 1'
#
loop_
_entity.id
_entity.type
_entity.pdbx_description
1 polymer ?
#
loop_
_entity_poly.entity_id
_entity_poly.type
_entity_poly.pdbx_seq_one_letter_code
_entity_poly.pdbx_strand_id
1 'polypeptide(L)'
;MKIQPGLYPVGKTIQRGDLPARPAQSQSFGDLMQQQDEQRTHEELQRKLEDIRMQGDRLTRSMTIRELVLYRQMVKAFLEDTVRRGIALKETRGWDRRGRGKRYKLLEEVDAMLVGMGEELLQSEEGRIDLLQKVGEIRGLLINIAF
;
A
#
# COMPACT_ATOMS: atom_id res chain seq x y z
N MET A 1 -73.88 -7.01 5.15
CA MET A 1 -73.48 -5.73 5.79
C MET A 1 -73.99 -5.70 7.21
N LYS A 2 -73.10 -5.86 8.22
CA LYS A 2 -73.13 -5.18 9.54
C LYS A 2 -71.73 -5.34 10.14
N ILE A 3 -70.95 -4.26 10.23
CA ILE A 3 -69.64 -4.21 10.88
C ILE A 3 -69.89 -3.73 12.30
N GLN A 4 -69.48 -4.50 13.31
CA GLN A 4 -69.43 -4.07 14.71
C GLN A 4 -68.05 -3.46 14.98
N PRO A 5 -67.94 -2.21 15.47
CA PRO A 5 -66.66 -1.62 15.81
C PRO A 5 -66.27 -2.08 17.22
N GLY A 6 -65.45 -3.12 17.31
CA GLY A 6 -64.83 -3.54 18.55
C GLY A 6 -63.72 -2.56 18.94
N LEU A 7 -63.86 -1.93 20.11
CA LEU A 7 -62.85 -1.10 20.76
C LEU A 7 -61.50 -1.83 20.81
N TYR A 8 -60.45 -1.18 20.30
CA TYR A 8 -59.07 -1.58 20.54
C TYR A 8 -58.66 -1.12 21.95
N PRO A 9 -58.16 -1.99 22.84
CA PRO A 9 -57.54 -1.55 24.07
C PRO A 9 -56.18 -0.91 23.74
N VAL A 10 -56.08 0.41 23.90
CA VAL A 10 -54.82 1.15 23.90
C VAL A 10 -54.10 0.79 25.20
N GLY A 11 -53.17 -0.16 25.14
CA GLY A 11 -52.37 -0.51 26.31
C GLY A 11 -51.78 -1.91 26.28
N LYS A 12 -50.81 -2.13 25.41
CA LYS A 12 -49.67 -3.02 25.68
C LYS A 12 -48.54 -2.60 24.76
N THR A 13 -47.69 -1.73 25.27
CA THR A 13 -46.31 -1.60 24.80
C THR A 13 -45.73 -3.00 24.78
N ILE A 14 -45.58 -3.57 23.59
CA ILE A 14 -44.72 -4.74 23.42
C ILE A 14 -43.33 -4.25 23.79
N GLN A 15 -42.88 -4.58 25.00
CA GLN A 15 -41.47 -4.50 25.33
C GLN A 15 -40.77 -5.37 24.31
N ARG A 16 -40.13 -4.73 23.34
CA ARG A 16 -39.17 -5.35 22.44
C ARG A 16 -38.06 -5.83 23.37
N GLY A 17 -38.17 -7.07 23.82
CA GLY A 17 -37.17 -7.70 24.68
C GLY A 17 -35.81 -7.52 24.02
N ASP A 18 -34.87 -6.96 24.79
CA ASP A 18 -33.50 -6.80 24.37
C ASP A 18 -33.00 -8.17 23.89
N LEU A 19 -32.78 -8.28 22.58
CA LEU A 19 -32.03 -9.40 22.02
C LEU A 19 -30.69 -9.41 22.76
N PRO A 20 -30.26 -10.54 23.37
CA PRO A 20 -28.97 -10.58 24.02
C PRO A 20 -27.92 -10.16 23.00
N ALA A 21 -27.19 -9.09 23.32
CA ALA A 21 -26.09 -8.61 22.51
C ALA A 21 -25.19 -9.82 22.22
N ARG A 22 -25.06 -10.18 20.92
CA ARG A 22 -24.10 -11.22 20.53
C ARG A 22 -22.75 -10.83 21.14
N PRO A 23 -22.11 -11.70 21.93
CA PRO A 23 -20.79 -11.39 22.46
C PRO A 23 -19.89 -11.08 21.26
N ALA A 24 -19.13 -9.99 21.36
CA ALA A 24 -18.15 -9.64 20.35
C ALA A 24 -17.30 -10.89 20.07
N GLN A 25 -17.26 -11.34 18.82
CA GLN A 25 -16.44 -12.48 18.44
C GLN A 25 -15.01 -12.19 18.88
N SER A 26 -14.50 -12.97 19.84
CA SER A 26 -13.11 -12.87 20.28
C SER A 26 -12.23 -13.22 19.09
N GLN A 27 -11.34 -12.32 18.69
CA GLN A 27 -10.38 -12.57 17.61
C GLN A 27 -9.62 -13.86 17.90
N SER A 28 -9.46 -14.72 16.89
CA SER A 28 -8.71 -15.96 17.06
C SER A 28 -7.22 -15.64 17.20
N PHE A 29 -6.46 -16.52 17.85
CA PHE A 29 -5.00 -16.37 17.93
C PHE A 29 -4.34 -16.27 16.55
N GLY A 30 -4.89 -16.96 15.54
CA GLY A 30 -4.44 -16.86 14.15
C GLY A 30 -4.64 -15.46 13.57
N ASP A 31 -5.78 -14.83 13.84
CA ASP A 31 -6.06 -13.46 13.38
C ASP A 31 -5.10 -12.44 14.01
N LEU A 32 -4.79 -12.61 15.30
CA LEU A 32 -3.83 -11.77 16.02
C LEU A 32 -2.40 -11.93 15.48
N MET A 33 -1.98 -13.17 15.18
CA MET A 33 -0.68 -13.42 14.55
C MET A 33 -0.59 -12.79 13.16
N GLN A 34 -1.62 -12.96 12.33
CA GLN A 34 -1.65 -12.38 11.00
C GLN A 34 -1.59 -10.85 11.04
N GLN A 35 -2.33 -10.22 11.96
CA GLN A 35 -2.28 -8.78 12.14
C GLN A 35 -0.88 -8.30 12.56
N GLN A 36 -0.21 -9.01 13.46
CA GLN A 36 1.16 -8.69 13.86
C GLN A 36 2.16 -8.81 12.70
N ASP A 37 2.03 -9.84 11.87
CA ASP A 37 2.90 -10.03 10.69
C ASP A 37 2.67 -8.95 9.61
N GLU A 38 1.43 -8.52 9.42
CA GLU A 38 1.10 -7.37 8.56
C GLU A 38 1.73 -6.08 9.07
N GLN A 39 1.63 -5.81 10.38
CA GLN A 39 2.20 -4.63 11.01
C GLN A 39 3.74 -4.61 10.86
N ARG A 40 4.41 -5.74 11.15
CA ARG A 40 5.85 -5.88 10.97
C ARG A 40 6.28 -5.67 9.52
N THR A 41 5.54 -6.24 8.58
CA THR A 41 5.80 -6.05 7.15
C THR A 41 5.71 -4.57 6.76
N HIS A 42 4.69 -3.87 7.26
CA HIS A 42 4.52 -2.45 7.00
C HIS A 42 5.68 -1.62 7.56
N GLU A 43 6.13 -1.91 8.78
CA GLU A 43 7.30 -1.26 9.39
C GLU A 43 8.61 -1.52 8.61
N GLU A 44 8.83 -2.75 8.15
CA GLU A 44 9.98 -3.10 7.32
C GLU A 44 9.98 -2.34 5.99
N LEU A 45 8.83 -2.24 5.32
CA LEU A 45 8.69 -1.48 4.08
C LEU A 45 8.92 0.01 4.31
N GLN A 46 8.43 0.58 5.41
CA GLN A 46 8.70 1.98 5.76
C GLN A 46 10.19 2.24 5.96
N ARG A 47 10.91 1.35 6.66
CA ARG A 47 12.37 1.48 6.85
C ARG A 47 13.10 1.45 5.51
N LYS A 48 12.78 0.49 4.63
CA LYS A 48 13.41 0.40 3.30
C LYS A 48 13.11 1.63 2.43
N LEU A 49 11.89 2.15 2.50
CA LEU A 49 11.52 3.36 1.78
C LEU A 49 12.34 4.58 2.26
N GLU A 50 12.57 4.67 3.57
CA GLU A 50 13.42 5.73 4.15
C GLU A 50 14.90 5.56 3.74
N ASP A 51 15.41 4.34 3.70
CA ASP A 51 16.76 4.06 3.20
C ASP A 51 16.91 4.47 1.72
N ILE A 52 15.91 4.16 0.89
CA ILE A 52 15.84 4.59 -0.52
C ILE A 52 15.81 6.11 -0.61
N ARG A 53 15.04 6.79 0.23
CA ARG A 53 14.99 8.26 0.29
C ARG A 53 16.37 8.83 0.57
N MET A 54 17.04 8.33 1.60
CA MET A 54 18.39 8.78 1.95
C MET A 54 19.40 8.50 0.83
N GLN A 55 19.30 7.36 0.15
CA GLN A 55 20.13 7.04 -1.01
C GLN A 55 19.84 7.96 -2.20
N GLY A 56 18.58 8.30 -2.42
CA GLY A 56 18.15 9.31 -3.40
C GLY A 56 18.79 10.66 -3.09
N ASP A 57 18.73 11.12 -1.85
CA ASP A 57 19.37 12.37 -1.40
C ASP A 57 20.90 12.37 -1.62
N ARG A 58 21.56 11.21 -1.49
CA ARG A 58 23.00 11.06 -1.79
C ARG A 58 23.29 11.11 -3.29
N LEU A 59 22.46 10.44 -4.09
CA LEU A 59 22.54 10.47 -5.55
C LEU A 59 22.36 11.89 -6.09
N THR A 60 21.35 12.61 -5.62
CA THR A 60 21.06 13.97 -6.08
C THR A 60 22.13 14.98 -5.70
N ARG A 61 22.85 14.77 -4.59
CA ARG A 61 23.97 15.65 -4.17
C ARG A 61 25.28 15.34 -4.88
N SER A 62 25.64 14.06 -4.97
CA SER A 62 26.95 13.63 -5.47
C SER A 62 26.98 13.36 -6.97
N MET A 63 25.84 12.97 -7.53
CA MET A 63 25.64 12.65 -8.95
C MET A 63 26.70 11.69 -9.52
N THR A 64 27.02 10.66 -8.74
CA THR A 64 27.97 9.62 -9.18
C THR A 64 27.25 8.36 -9.65
N ILE A 65 27.89 7.65 -10.58
CA ILE A 65 27.42 6.34 -11.07
C ILE A 65 27.27 5.35 -9.90
N ARG A 66 28.17 5.42 -8.91
CA ARG A 66 28.12 4.56 -7.72
C ARG A 66 26.80 4.74 -6.96
N GLU A 67 26.44 5.99 -6.66
CA GLU A 67 25.19 6.26 -5.94
C GLU A 67 23.96 5.88 -6.77
N LEU A 68 24.03 6.01 -8.11
CA LEU A 68 22.95 5.59 -9.00
C LEU A 68 22.75 4.07 -8.99
N VAL A 69 23.83 3.31 -9.04
CA VAL A 69 23.78 1.83 -8.98
C VAL A 69 23.18 1.39 -7.65
N LEU A 70 23.63 1.96 -6.53
CA LEU A 70 23.09 1.65 -5.20
C LEU A 70 21.60 2.01 -5.10
N TYR A 71 21.21 3.19 -5.57
CA TYR A 71 19.80 3.60 -5.62
C TYR A 71 18.95 2.60 -6.41
N ARG A 72 19.38 2.25 -7.63
CA ARG A 72 18.68 1.27 -8.47
C ARG A 72 18.54 -0.10 -7.80
N GLN A 73 19.58 -0.59 -7.15
CA GLN A 73 19.54 -1.87 -6.43
C GLN A 73 18.54 -1.84 -5.28
N MET A 74 18.53 -0.77 -4.49
CA MET A 74 17.61 -0.61 -3.36
C MET A 74 16.15 -0.54 -3.83
N VAL A 75 15.88 0.24 -4.88
CA VAL A 75 14.53 0.33 -5.46
C VAL A 75 14.07 -1.02 -6.01
N LYS A 76 14.92 -1.75 -6.74
CA LYS A 76 14.59 -3.10 -7.25
C LYS A 76 14.26 -4.07 -6.13
N ALA A 77 15.10 -4.13 -5.10
CA ALA A 77 14.86 -5.01 -3.95
C ALA A 77 13.55 -4.67 -3.23
N PHE A 78 13.21 -3.38 -3.11
CA PHE A 78 11.94 -2.95 -2.53
C PHE A 78 10.72 -3.39 -3.37
N LEU A 79 10.80 -3.24 -4.69
CA LEU A 79 9.74 -3.67 -5.59
C LEU A 79 9.52 -5.19 -5.53
N GLU A 80 10.60 -5.97 -5.53
CA GLU A 80 10.55 -7.44 -5.38
C GLU A 80 9.88 -7.86 -4.07
N ASP A 81 10.27 -7.23 -2.95
CA ASP A 81 9.65 -7.48 -1.65
C ASP A 81 8.16 -7.12 -1.64
N THR A 82 7.78 -6.01 -2.28
CA THR A 82 6.38 -5.57 -2.32
C THR A 82 5.53 -6.47 -3.21
N VAL A 83 6.09 -7.02 -4.28
CA VAL A 83 5.41 -8.04 -5.09
C VAL A 83 5.26 -9.34 -4.31
N ARG A 84 6.33 -9.85 -3.69
CA ARG A 84 6.31 -11.10 -2.92
C ARG A 84 5.29 -11.03 -1.77
N ARG A 85 5.30 -9.93 -1.01
CA ARG A 85 4.43 -9.73 0.17
C ARG A 85 3.02 -9.26 -0.21
N GLY A 86 2.90 -8.46 -1.26
CA GLY A 86 1.61 -7.99 -1.79
C GLY A 86 0.79 -9.09 -2.44
N ILE A 87 1.39 -10.21 -2.87
CA ILE A 87 0.67 -11.43 -3.25
C ILE A 87 0.10 -12.12 -2.00
N ALA A 88 0.88 -12.25 -0.93
CA ALA A 88 0.45 -12.89 0.32
C ALA A 88 -0.72 -12.14 1.00
N LEU A 89 -0.69 -10.80 1.09
CA LEU A 89 -1.80 -10.02 1.65
C LEU A 89 -3.11 -10.11 0.85
N LYS A 90 -3.02 -10.37 -0.46
CA LYS A 90 -4.18 -10.43 -1.37
C LYS A 90 -4.93 -11.76 -1.33
N GLU A 91 -4.28 -12.85 -0.95
CA GLU A 91 -4.98 -14.13 -0.74
C GLU A 91 -5.92 -14.05 0.48
N THR A 92 -5.54 -13.29 1.52
CA THR A 92 -6.36 -13.12 2.73
C THR A 92 -7.52 -12.13 2.53
N ARG A 93 -7.30 -11.05 1.76
CA ARG A 93 -8.28 -9.97 1.54
C ARG A 93 -8.57 -9.86 0.04
N GLY A 94 -9.58 -10.59 -0.44
CA GLY A 94 -9.92 -10.75 -1.86
C GLY A 94 -10.04 -9.45 -2.66
N TRP A 95 -8.92 -8.96 -3.22
CA TRP A 95 -8.87 -7.75 -4.02
C TRP A 95 -8.95 -8.07 -5.53
N ASP A 96 -9.91 -7.45 -6.22
CA ASP A 96 -10.33 -7.65 -7.64
C ASP A 96 -9.15 -7.79 -8.63
N ARG A 97 -9.34 -8.64 -9.67
CA ARG A 97 -8.41 -8.86 -10.80
C ARG A 97 -7.94 -7.56 -11.45
N ARG A 98 -8.77 -6.50 -11.43
CA ARG A 98 -8.45 -5.17 -11.97
C ARG A 98 -7.32 -4.44 -11.23
N GLY A 99 -7.15 -4.68 -9.93
CA GLY A 99 -6.09 -4.05 -9.13
C GLY A 99 -4.68 -4.60 -9.41
N ARG A 100 -4.58 -5.84 -9.93
CA ARG A 100 -3.28 -6.45 -10.27
C ARG A 100 -2.62 -5.77 -11.48
N GLY A 101 -3.39 -5.51 -12.54
CA GLY A 101 -2.89 -4.84 -13.74
C GLY A 101 -2.31 -3.46 -13.45
N LYS A 102 -2.98 -2.67 -12.58
CA LYS A 102 -2.49 -1.34 -12.18
C LYS A 102 -1.13 -1.41 -11.47
N ARG A 103 -0.92 -2.39 -10.56
CA ARG A 103 0.36 -2.52 -9.84
C ARG A 103 1.50 -2.98 -10.73
N TYR A 104 1.26 -3.94 -11.64
CA TYR A 104 2.29 -4.35 -12.61
C TYR A 104 2.69 -3.20 -13.52
N LYS A 105 1.72 -2.41 -14.00
CA LYS A 105 2.00 -1.21 -14.79
C LYS A 105 2.87 -0.20 -14.03
N LEU A 106 2.57 0.06 -12.75
CA LEU A 106 3.40 0.95 -11.92
C LEU A 106 4.83 0.40 -11.74
N LEU A 107 4.99 -0.92 -11.65
CA LEU A 107 6.30 -1.56 -11.52
C LEU A 107 7.12 -1.44 -12.81
N GLU A 108 6.49 -1.63 -13.98
CA GLU A 108 7.09 -1.39 -15.29
C GLU A 108 7.51 0.08 -15.46
N GLU A 109 6.67 1.01 -15.01
CA GLU A 109 6.94 2.45 -15.04
C GLU A 109 8.16 2.82 -14.19
N VAL A 110 8.29 2.25 -12.98
CA VAL A 110 9.48 2.47 -12.15
C VAL A 110 10.72 1.88 -12.81
N ASP A 111 10.68 0.67 -13.36
CA ASP A 111 11.86 0.07 -14.00
C ASP A 111 12.31 0.88 -15.23
N ALA A 112 11.37 1.37 -16.04
CA ALA A 112 11.67 2.25 -17.17
C ALA A 112 12.38 3.54 -16.73
N MET A 113 11.91 4.18 -15.65
CA MET A 113 12.57 5.36 -15.10
C MET A 113 13.99 5.05 -14.61
N LEU A 114 14.19 3.94 -13.88
CA LEU A 114 15.51 3.53 -13.38
C LEU A 114 16.52 3.27 -14.50
N VAL A 115 16.07 2.80 -15.67
CA VAL A 115 16.93 2.63 -16.84
C VAL A 115 17.32 3.99 -17.42
N GLY A 116 16.37 4.91 -17.58
CA GLY A 116 16.63 6.23 -18.16
C GLY A 116 17.53 7.15 -17.30
N MET A 117 17.59 6.95 -15.99
CA MET A 117 18.45 7.76 -15.10
C MET A 117 19.95 7.68 -15.44
N GLY A 118 20.40 6.59 -16.06
CA GLY A 118 21.80 6.42 -16.45
C GLY A 118 22.23 7.35 -17.58
N GLU A 119 21.31 7.63 -18.50
CA GLU A 119 21.57 8.54 -19.64
C GLU A 119 21.61 9.99 -19.17
N GLU A 120 20.70 10.39 -18.27
CA GLU A 120 20.61 11.75 -17.72
C GLU A 120 21.81 12.13 -16.85
N LEU A 121 22.39 11.16 -16.14
CA LEU A 121 23.61 11.39 -15.35
C LEU A 121 24.82 11.80 -16.22
N LEU A 122 24.82 11.42 -17.50
CA LEU A 122 25.88 11.73 -18.47
C LEU A 122 25.63 13.05 -19.22
N GLN A 123 24.47 13.66 -19.04
CA GLN A 123 24.07 14.87 -19.73
C GLN A 123 24.44 16.14 -18.95
N SER A 124 24.23 17.29 -19.58
CA SER A 124 24.54 18.64 -19.07
C SER A 124 23.76 18.98 -17.78
N GLU A 125 23.84 20.23 -17.33
CA GLU A 125 23.06 20.74 -16.18
C GLU A 125 21.53 20.49 -16.30
N GLU A 126 20.99 20.32 -17.51
CA GLU A 126 19.59 19.94 -17.75
C GLU A 126 19.30 18.51 -17.27
N GLY A 127 20.15 17.55 -17.63
CA GLY A 127 20.02 16.15 -17.18
C GLY A 127 20.13 15.99 -15.66
N ARG A 128 20.83 16.93 -14.99
CA ARG A 128 20.87 16.99 -13.52
C ARG A 128 19.50 17.34 -12.93
N ILE A 129 18.76 18.26 -13.53
CA ILE A 129 17.41 18.66 -13.08
C ILE A 129 16.43 17.50 -13.33
N ASP A 130 16.50 16.87 -14.50
CA ASP A 130 15.63 15.73 -14.84
C ASP A 130 15.86 14.55 -13.89
N LEU A 131 17.12 14.29 -13.52
CA LEU A 131 17.46 13.26 -12.54
C LEU A 131 16.81 13.54 -11.17
N LEU A 132 16.79 14.80 -10.71
CA LEU A 132 16.11 15.19 -9.47
C LEU A 132 14.62 14.89 -9.54
N GLN A 133 13.99 15.25 -10.65
CA GLN A 133 12.57 15.01 -10.88
C GLN A 133 12.26 13.51 -10.84
N LYS A 134 13.04 12.68 -11.55
CA LYS A 134 12.86 11.22 -11.54
C LYS A 134 13.02 10.60 -10.17
N VAL A 135 13.99 11.03 -9.37
CA VAL A 135 14.14 10.53 -7.99
C VAL A 135 12.88 10.84 -7.16
N GLY A 136 12.29 12.03 -7.34
CA GLY A 136 11.03 12.41 -6.72
C GLY A 136 9.83 11.58 -7.19
N GLU A 137 9.69 11.39 -8.50
CA GLU A 137 8.63 10.59 -9.11
C GLU A 137 8.70 9.13 -8.66
N ILE A 138 9.88 8.51 -8.72
CA ILE A 138 10.11 7.14 -8.24
C ILE A 138 9.67 7.04 -6.78
N ARG A 139 10.05 7.99 -5.91
CA ARG A 139 9.62 7.98 -4.51
C ARG A 139 8.09 8.01 -4.37
N GLY A 140 7.40 8.85 -5.15
CA GLY A 140 5.94 8.92 -5.16
C GLY A 140 5.29 7.60 -5.59
N LEU A 141 5.84 6.96 -6.63
CA LEU A 141 5.36 5.66 -7.09
C LEU A 141 5.59 4.56 -6.05
N LEU A 142 6.74 4.54 -5.37
CA LEU A 142 7.02 3.55 -4.33
C LEU A 142 6.04 3.65 -3.15
N ILE A 143 5.66 4.87 -2.76
CA ILE A 143 4.63 5.10 -1.74
C ILE A 143 3.29 4.51 -2.20
N ASN A 144 2.86 4.80 -3.43
CA ASN A 144 1.60 4.31 -4.02
C ASN A 144 1.58 2.77 -4.21
N ILE A 145 2.74 2.14 -4.36
CA ILE A 145 2.86 0.69 -4.47
C ILE A 145 2.76 0.03 -3.08
N ALA A 146 3.32 0.67 -2.05
CA ALA A 146 3.41 0.11 -0.70
C ALA A 146 2.19 0.39 0.18
N PHE A 147 1.50 1.52 -0.01
CA PHE A 147 0.37 1.99 0.82
C PHE A 147 -0.83 2.34 -0.06
#